data_AF-A0A0D7BLS6-F1
#
_entry.id   AF-A0A0D7BLS6-F1
#
_cell.length_a   1.000
_cell.length_b   1.000
_cell.length_c   1.000
_cell.angle_alpha   90.00
_cell.angle_beta   90.00
_cell.angle_gamma   90.00
#
_symmetry.space_group_name_H-M   'P 1'
#
loop_
_entity.id
_entity.type
_entity.pdbx_description
1 polymer ?
#
loop_
_entity_poly.entity_id
_entity_poly.type
_entity_poly.pdbx_seq_one_letter_code
_entity_poly.pdbx_strand_id
1 'polypeptide(L)'
;MRATTSIAKAVAIASALLPLVVALPASLEARTNGIMPREEPSATCGGEPYCAGTNNTDEKFLCGDARLGPKDLPAMVPLDNLVETYDRFGGLCPASFLKMWYNETAGSYIYPPQDGFQLSTSGVPI
;
A
#
# COMPACT_ATOMS: atom_id res chain seq x y z
N MET A 1 70.31 -37.68 -1.99
CA MET A 1 69.98 -36.97 -0.73
C MET A 1 68.61 -37.44 -0.28
N ARG A 2 68.56 -38.36 0.69
CA ARG A 2 67.32 -38.85 1.34
C ARG A 2 67.50 -38.59 2.82
N ALA A 3 66.68 -37.70 3.38
CA ALA A 3 66.64 -37.43 4.81
C ALA A 3 65.37 -38.07 5.38
N THR A 4 65.58 -39.09 6.20
CA THR A 4 64.58 -39.71 7.08
C THR A 4 64.58 -38.95 8.40
N THR A 5 63.42 -38.47 8.84
CA THR A 5 63.24 -38.09 10.25
C THR A 5 61.85 -38.52 10.73
N SER A 6 61.87 -39.46 11.67
CA SER A 6 60.73 -39.94 12.45
C SER A 6 60.59 -39.03 13.68
N ILE A 7 59.37 -38.58 14.02
CA ILE A 7 59.08 -37.98 15.33
C ILE A 7 57.73 -38.50 15.85
N ALA A 8 57.75 -38.84 17.13
CA ALA A 8 56.80 -39.64 17.87
C ALA A 8 55.46 -38.97 18.20
N LYS A 9 54.50 -39.84 18.54
CA LYS A 9 53.14 -39.58 19.04
C LYS A 9 53.10 -38.67 20.27
N ALA A 10 52.09 -37.80 20.32
CA ALA A 10 51.45 -37.38 21.56
C ALA A 10 49.93 -37.28 21.32
N VAL A 11 49.19 -38.25 21.85
CA VAL A 11 47.73 -38.23 21.92
C VAL A 11 47.36 -37.53 23.23
N ALA A 12 46.78 -36.34 23.14
CA ALA A 12 46.21 -35.64 24.28
C ALA A 12 44.69 -35.70 24.18
N ILE A 13 44.08 -36.46 25.08
CA ILE A 13 42.63 -36.63 25.20
C ILE A 13 42.15 -35.50 26.11
N ALA A 14 41.62 -34.42 25.54
CA ALA A 14 41.01 -33.34 26.31
C ALA A 14 39.49 -33.52 26.27
N SER A 15 38.95 -34.19 27.31
CA SER A 15 37.53 -34.17 27.62
C SER A 15 37.14 -32.76 28.05
N ALA A 16 36.51 -32.01 27.15
CA ALA A 16 35.87 -30.74 27.46
C ALA A 16 34.36 -30.97 27.61
N LEU A 17 33.86 -30.83 28.84
CA LEU A 17 32.45 -30.69 29.15
C LEU A 17 31.93 -29.42 28.46
N LEU A 18 31.01 -29.56 27.49
CA LEU A 18 30.32 -28.41 26.90
C LEU A 18 29.32 -27.83 27.91
N PRO A 19 29.35 -26.53 28.22
CA PRO A 19 28.23 -25.88 28.87
C PRO A 19 27.07 -25.78 27.88
N LEU A 20 25.90 -26.25 28.31
CA LEU A 20 24.63 -26.11 27.62
C LEU A 20 24.25 -24.62 27.61
N VAL A 21 24.51 -23.92 26.51
CA VAL A 21 24.04 -22.54 26.32
C VAL A 21 22.55 -22.60 26.01
N VAL A 22 21.72 -22.32 27.02
CA VAL A 22 20.29 -22.11 26.82
C VAL A 22 20.12 -20.71 26.25
N ALA A 23 20.06 -20.60 24.93
CA ALA A 23 19.68 -19.36 24.26
C ALA A 23 18.18 -19.14 24.50
N LEU A 24 17.82 -18.21 25.38
CA LEU A 24 16.46 -17.67 25.40
C LEU A 24 16.30 -16.84 24.12
N PRO A 25 15.27 -17.08 23.28
CA PRO A 25 14.90 -16.11 22.28
C PRO A 25 14.38 -14.88 23.02
N ALA A 26 15.20 -13.82 23.07
CA ALA A 26 14.66 -12.49 23.29
C ALA A 26 13.80 -12.18 22.06
N SER A 27 12.48 -12.35 22.18
CA SER A 27 11.55 -11.74 21.26
C SER A 27 11.77 -10.23 21.36
N LEU A 28 12.49 -9.68 20.39
CA LEU A 28 12.47 -8.27 20.11
C LEU A 28 11.24 -8.07 19.23
N GLU A 29 10.07 -7.89 19.83
CA GLU A 29 8.95 -7.29 19.12
C GLU A 29 9.41 -5.89 18.69
N ALA A 30 9.96 -5.82 17.48
CA ALA A 30 10.02 -4.58 16.73
C ALA A 30 8.59 -4.06 16.70
N ARG A 31 8.31 -3.05 17.51
CA ARG A 31 7.13 -2.21 17.32
C ARG A 31 7.31 -1.59 15.94
N THR A 32 6.71 -2.22 14.94
CA THR A 32 6.38 -1.55 13.69
C THR A 32 5.52 -0.38 14.13
N ASN A 33 6.07 0.83 14.08
CA ASN A 33 5.27 2.04 13.98
C ASN A 33 4.16 1.74 12.97
N GLY A 34 2.92 2.10 13.31
CA GLY A 34 1.71 1.79 12.54
C GLY A 34 1.77 2.30 11.11
N ILE A 35 2.52 1.61 10.26
CA ILE A 35 2.39 1.66 8.82
C ILE A 35 1.25 0.68 8.56
N MET A 36 0.02 1.20 8.58
CA MET A 36 -1.06 0.52 7.87
C MET A 36 -0.51 0.23 6.46
N PRO A 37 -0.57 -1.02 5.98
CA PRO A 37 -0.15 -1.30 4.61
C PRO A 37 -1.02 -0.41 3.71
N ARG A 38 -0.41 0.64 3.15
CA ARG A 38 -0.96 1.36 2.01
C ARG A 38 -1.23 0.26 0.99
N GLU A 39 -2.48 0.00 0.65
CA GLU A 39 -2.80 -0.91 -0.43
C GLU A 39 -1.99 -0.46 -1.64
N GLU A 40 -0.96 -1.24 -1.98
CA GLU A 40 -0.20 -1.02 -3.19
C GLU A 40 -1.22 -1.15 -4.31
N PRO A 41 -1.51 -0.06 -5.07
CA PRO A 41 -2.59 -0.07 -6.04
C PRO A 41 -2.34 -1.24 -6.99
N SER A 42 -3.30 -2.18 -7.01
CA SER A 42 -3.25 -3.34 -7.89
C SER A 42 -2.89 -2.87 -9.30
N ALA A 43 -1.84 -3.42 -9.89
CA ALA A 43 -1.36 -3.03 -11.22
C ALA A 43 -2.47 -3.18 -12.29
N THR A 44 -3.46 -4.04 -12.01
CA THR A 44 -4.62 -4.29 -12.84
C THR A 44 -5.92 -4.03 -12.10
N CYS A 45 -6.95 -3.59 -12.81
CA CYS A 45 -8.30 -3.48 -12.29
C CYS A 45 -9.28 -4.16 -13.27
N GLY A 46 -9.98 -5.20 -12.80
CA GLY A 46 -10.90 -5.97 -13.65
C GLY A 46 -10.23 -6.73 -14.82
N GLY A 47 -8.93 -7.04 -14.71
CA GLY A 47 -8.15 -7.73 -15.76
C GLY A 47 -7.44 -6.80 -16.75
N GLU A 48 -7.71 -5.50 -16.70
CA GLU A 48 -7.05 -4.47 -17.52
C GLU A 48 -6.01 -3.69 -16.70
N PRO A 49 -5.06 -2.98 -17.33
CA PRO A 49 -4.17 -2.06 -16.62
C PRO A 49 -4.98 -1.05 -15.79
N TYR A 50 -4.53 -0.76 -14.57
CA TYR A 50 -5.29 0.08 -13.61
C TYR A 50 -5.78 1.42 -14.18
N CYS A 51 -4.94 2.08 -15.01
CA CYS A 51 -5.22 3.37 -15.63
C CYS A 51 -5.79 3.28 -17.05
N ALA A 52 -6.22 2.10 -17.50
CA ALA A 52 -6.82 1.96 -18.83
C ALA A 52 -8.12 2.77 -18.92
N GLY A 53 -8.25 3.60 -19.97
CA GLY A 53 -9.44 4.40 -20.22
C GLY A 53 -9.51 5.76 -19.49
N THR A 54 -8.42 6.19 -18.85
CA THR A 54 -8.29 7.55 -18.27
C THR A 54 -7.42 8.44 -19.14
N ASN A 55 -7.44 9.75 -18.88
CA ASN A 55 -6.46 10.65 -19.49
C ASN A 55 -5.08 10.44 -18.86
N ASN A 56 -4.01 10.66 -19.63
CA ASN A 56 -2.63 10.61 -19.13
C ASN A 56 -1.90 11.90 -19.53
N THR A 57 -2.20 12.97 -18.81
CA THR A 57 -1.80 14.34 -19.18
C THR A 57 -0.88 15.03 -18.17
N ASP A 58 -1.00 14.72 -16.87
CA ASP A 58 -0.21 15.38 -15.83
C ASP A 58 -0.02 14.42 -14.64
N GLU A 59 1.23 14.02 -14.42
CA GLU A 59 1.64 13.00 -13.44
C GLU A 59 1.33 13.34 -11.97
N LYS A 60 1.00 14.61 -11.67
CA LYS A 60 0.57 15.00 -10.32
C LYS A 60 -0.81 14.45 -9.95
N PHE A 61 -1.60 14.02 -10.94
CA PHE A 61 -2.90 13.41 -10.75
C PHE A 61 -2.84 11.89 -10.87
N LEU A 62 -3.76 11.20 -10.21
CA LEU A 62 -3.86 9.75 -10.33
C LEU A 62 -4.14 9.37 -11.79
N CYS A 63 -3.37 8.41 -12.30
CA CYS A 63 -3.36 8.01 -13.71
C CYS A 63 -3.04 9.11 -14.73
N GLY A 64 -2.62 10.29 -14.29
CA GLY A 64 -2.42 11.43 -15.17
C GLY A 64 -3.70 12.22 -15.50
N ASP A 65 -4.82 11.90 -14.86
CA ASP A 65 -6.14 12.48 -15.14
C ASP A 65 -6.60 13.39 -13.99
N ALA A 66 -6.70 14.70 -14.27
CA ALA A 66 -7.08 15.70 -13.28
C ALA A 66 -8.43 15.42 -12.60
N ARG A 67 -9.34 14.73 -13.28
CA ARG A 67 -10.67 14.40 -12.74
C ARG A 67 -10.54 13.46 -11.55
N LEU A 68 -9.55 12.58 -11.55
CA LEU A 68 -9.33 11.56 -10.52
C LEU A 68 -8.65 12.11 -9.26
N GLY A 69 -8.31 13.41 -9.21
CA GLY A 69 -7.67 14.03 -8.07
C GLY A 69 -6.16 13.74 -7.97
N PRO A 70 -5.48 14.28 -6.93
CA PRO A 70 -4.03 14.20 -6.80
C PRO A 70 -3.55 12.76 -6.61
N LYS A 71 -2.36 12.46 -7.11
CA LYS A 71 -1.71 11.16 -6.93
C LYS A 71 -1.39 10.91 -5.45
N ASP A 72 -0.87 11.91 -4.77
CA ASP A 72 -0.50 11.85 -3.36
C ASP A 72 -1.58 12.51 -2.49
N LEU A 73 -2.03 11.78 -1.47
CA LEU A 73 -2.96 12.29 -0.46
C LEU A 73 -2.20 12.93 0.71
N PRO A 74 -2.84 13.85 1.46
CA PRO A 74 -2.23 14.42 2.67
C PRO A 74 -1.81 13.34 3.66
N ALA A 75 -0.62 13.50 4.24
CA ALA A 75 -0.04 12.57 5.20
C ALA A 75 0.31 13.24 6.55
N MET A 76 -0.18 14.47 6.76
CA MET A 76 0.06 15.23 7.99
C MET A 76 -1.26 15.74 8.58
N VAL A 77 -1.28 15.85 9.89
CA VAL A 77 -2.41 16.41 10.64
C VAL A 77 -2.70 17.86 10.23
N PRO A 78 -3.99 18.25 10.19
CA PRO A 78 -5.17 17.45 10.54
C PRO A 78 -5.77 16.66 9.37
N LEU A 79 -5.20 16.76 8.17
CA LEU A 79 -5.85 16.28 6.94
C LEU A 79 -5.69 14.78 6.73
N ASP A 80 -4.64 14.16 7.27
CA ASP A 80 -4.44 12.71 7.24
C ASP A 80 -5.66 11.95 7.79
N ASN A 81 -6.18 12.37 8.95
CA ASN A 81 -7.34 11.74 9.59
C ASN A 81 -8.61 11.85 8.74
N LEU A 82 -8.74 12.86 7.87
CA LEU A 82 -9.92 13.03 7.01
C LEU A 82 -9.92 12.07 5.82
N VAL A 83 -8.74 11.64 5.37
CA VAL A 83 -8.58 10.76 4.20
C VAL A 83 -8.21 9.32 4.58
N GLU A 84 -8.03 9.02 5.87
CA GLU A 84 -7.65 7.70 6.36
C GLU A 84 -8.59 6.59 5.88
N THR A 85 -9.91 6.86 5.86
CA THR A 85 -10.93 5.90 5.42
C THR A 85 -11.47 6.19 4.01
N TYR A 86 -10.78 7.05 3.25
CA TYR A 86 -11.26 7.47 1.93
C TYR A 86 -10.84 6.47 0.84
N ASP A 87 -11.72 5.52 0.52
CA ASP A 87 -11.65 4.80 -0.74
C ASP A 87 -12.17 5.70 -1.87
N ARG A 88 -11.22 6.27 -2.62
CA ARG A 88 -11.46 7.25 -3.68
C ARG A 88 -12.51 6.83 -4.71
N PHE A 89 -12.60 5.54 -5.00
CA PHE A 89 -13.47 5.02 -6.06
C PHE A 89 -14.54 4.07 -5.55
N GLY A 90 -14.60 3.81 -4.25
CA GLY A 90 -15.60 2.94 -3.62
C GLY A 90 -15.59 1.53 -4.22
N GLY A 91 -14.40 0.97 -4.46
CA GLY A 91 -14.19 -0.34 -5.09
C GLY A 91 -14.28 -0.37 -6.62
N LEU A 92 -14.49 0.78 -7.29
CA LEU A 92 -14.48 0.86 -8.76
C LEU A 92 -13.07 1.07 -9.33
N CYS A 93 -12.89 0.63 -10.58
CA CYS A 93 -11.73 1.03 -11.38
C CYS A 93 -11.83 2.51 -11.81
N PRO A 94 -10.70 3.22 -12.00
CA PRO A 94 -10.71 4.64 -12.36
C PRO A 94 -11.60 5.02 -13.54
N ALA A 95 -11.51 4.28 -14.65
CA ALA A 95 -12.35 4.54 -15.83
C ALA A 95 -13.84 4.21 -15.58
N SER A 96 -14.14 3.20 -14.77
CA SER A 96 -15.51 2.87 -14.38
C SER A 96 -16.13 3.96 -13.51
N PHE A 97 -15.35 4.56 -12.61
CA PHE A 97 -15.77 5.70 -11.81
C PHE A 97 -16.14 6.90 -12.68
N LEU A 98 -15.27 7.27 -13.62
CA LEU A 98 -15.53 8.38 -14.56
C LEU A 98 -16.72 8.10 -15.46
N LYS A 99 -16.86 6.86 -15.97
CA LYS A 99 -18.03 6.47 -16.77
C LYS A 99 -19.35 6.63 -16.01
N MET A 100 -19.35 6.40 -14.70
CA MET A 100 -20.54 6.53 -13.87
C MET A 100 -20.86 7.99 -13.53
N TRP A 101 -19.83 8.78 -13.21
CA TRP A 101 -20.01 10.06 -12.53
C TRP A 101 -19.61 11.28 -13.36
N TYR A 102 -18.95 11.13 -14.51
CA TYR A 102 -18.49 12.25 -15.34
C TYR A 102 -19.26 12.33 -16.66
N ASN A 103 -19.68 13.53 -17.03
CA ASN A 103 -20.29 13.80 -18.32
C ASN A 103 -19.25 14.41 -19.27
N GLU A 104 -18.77 13.62 -20.22
CA GLU A 104 -17.76 14.04 -21.20
C GLU A 104 -18.23 15.20 -22.09
N THR A 105 -19.53 15.26 -22.42
CA THR A 105 -20.08 16.34 -23.26
C THR A 105 -20.19 17.65 -22.50
N ALA A 106 -20.57 17.61 -21.22
CA ALA A 106 -20.66 18.79 -20.37
C ALA A 106 -19.30 19.22 -19.80
N GLY A 107 -18.30 18.33 -19.81
CA GLY A 107 -16.99 18.57 -19.24
C GLY A 107 -17.00 18.65 -17.71
N SER A 108 -17.98 18.03 -17.03
CA SER A 108 -18.18 18.14 -15.59
C SER A 108 -18.65 16.84 -14.95
N TYR A 109 -18.47 16.75 -13.63
CA TYR A 109 -19.10 15.72 -12.82
C TYR A 109 -20.62 15.89 -12.78
N ILE A 110 -21.34 14.78 -12.74
CA ILE A 110 -22.79 14.71 -12.59
C ILE A 110 -23.10 14.88 -11.10
N TYR A 111 -23.66 16.03 -10.73
CA TYR A 111 -24.04 16.31 -9.35
C TYR A 111 -25.48 15.87 -9.05
N PRO A 112 -25.77 15.46 -7.80
CA PRO A 112 -27.13 15.15 -7.36
C PRO A 112 -28.05 16.38 -7.45
N PRO A 113 -29.37 16.17 -7.59
CA PRO A 113 -30.33 17.26 -7.55
C PRO A 113 -30.39 17.89 -6.15
N GLN A 114 -31.04 19.06 -6.05
CA GLN A 114 -31.31 19.75 -4.78
C GLN A 114 -30.02 19.94 -3.95
N ASP A 115 -28.96 20.43 -4.59
CA ASP A 115 -27.66 20.75 -3.98
C ASP A 115 -26.99 19.59 -3.22
N GLY A 116 -27.42 18.35 -3.47
CA GLY A 116 -26.87 17.16 -2.81
C GLY A 116 -27.35 16.94 -1.39
N PHE A 117 -28.43 17.60 -0.97
CA PHE A 117 -29.09 17.25 0.29
C PHE A 117 -29.66 15.83 0.22
N GLN A 118 -29.66 15.16 1.37
CA GLN A 118 -30.36 13.88 1.51
C GLN A 118 -31.85 14.12 1.25
N LEU A 119 -32.49 13.18 0.55
CA LEU A 119 -33.91 13.27 0.27
C LEU A 119 -34.71 12.44 1.27
N SER A 120 -35.82 13.03 1.74
CA SER A 120 -36.87 12.30 2.45
C SER A 120 -37.56 11.28 1.52
N THR A 121 -38.40 10.41 2.10
CA THR A 121 -39.23 9.47 1.32
C THR A 121 -40.18 10.15 0.33
N SER A 122 -40.40 11.46 0.49
CA SER A 122 -41.23 12.28 -0.42
C SER A 122 -40.42 13.04 -1.47
N GLY A 123 -39.09 12.86 -1.54
CA GLY A 123 -38.23 13.52 -2.53
C GLY A 123 -37.91 14.99 -2.24
N VAL A 124 -38.10 15.43 -1.00
CA VAL A 124 -37.80 16.79 -0.52
C VAL A 124 -36.51 16.77 0.31
N PRO A 125 -35.65 17.82 0.25
CA PRO A 125 -34.41 17.90 1.03
C PRO A 125 -34.64 17.81 2.54
N ILE A 126 -33.72 17.18 3.27
CA ILE A 126 -33.67 17.16 4.75
C ILE A 126 -32.32 17.62 5.29
#